data_AF-A0A969JBX9-F1
#
_entry.id   AF-A0A969JBX9-F1
#
_cell.length_a   1.000
_cell.length_b   1.000
_cell.length_c   1.000
_cell.angle_alpha   90.00
_cell.angle_beta   90.00
_cell.angle_gamma   90.00
#
_symmetry.space_group_name_H-M   'P 1'
#
loop_
_entity.id
_entity.type
_entity.pdbx_description
1 polymer ?
#
loop_
_entity_poly.entity_id
_entity_poly.type
_entity_poly.pdbx_seq_one_letter_code
_entity_poly.pdbx_strand_id
1 'polypeptide(L)' 'MAQQTTTTPSFRDTVSYWATGCIDGMAAQGLMRGYPDGTFRPGGTLTRAEFAALMVKAYPNAP' A
#
# COMPACT_ATOMS: atom_id res chain seq x y z
N MET A 1 -22.94 -1.73 -4.39
CA MET A 1 -22.14 -2.73 -5.12
C MET A 1 -20.74 -2.16 -5.26
N ALA A 2 -19.83 -2.40 -4.31
CA ALA A 2 -18.46 -1.89 -4.37
C ALA A 2 -17.58 -2.98 -4.99
N GLN A 3 -16.88 -2.66 -6.08
CA GLN A 3 -16.09 -3.60 -6.86
C GLN A 3 -15.08 -4.37 -5.98
N GLN A 4 -15.33 -5.66 -5.78
CA GLN A 4 -14.28 -6.64 -5.52
C GLN A 4 -13.65 -6.96 -6.88
N THR A 5 -12.72 -6.12 -7.31
CA THR A 5 -11.82 -6.51 -8.41
C THR A 5 -10.96 -7.64 -7.87
N THR A 6 -10.92 -8.77 -8.58
CA THR A 6 -9.96 -9.86 -8.35
C THR A 6 -8.56 -9.36 -8.72
N THR A 7 -8.03 -8.43 -7.95
CA THR A 7 -6.70 -7.87 -8.16
C THR A 7 -5.71 -8.91 -7.67
N THR A 8 -4.89 -9.43 -8.58
CA THR A 8 -3.77 -10.28 -8.21
C THR A 8 -2.91 -9.49 -7.23
N PRO A 9 -2.68 -10.01 -6.00
CA PRO A 9 -1.94 -9.28 -4.98
C PRO A 9 -0.55 -8.94 -5.49
N SER A 10 -0.18 -7.66 -5.35
CA SER A 10 1.10 -7.12 -5.83
C SER A 10 2.29 -7.65 -5.02
N PHE A 11 2.03 -8.19 -3.82
CA PHE A 11 3.02 -8.65 -2.86
C PHE A 11 2.68 -10.05 -2.34
N ARG A 12 3.70 -10.88 -2.13
CA ARG A 12 3.51 -12.29 -1.76
C ARG A 12 2.96 -12.49 -0.34
N ASP A 13 3.28 -11.56 0.56
CA ASP A 13 2.90 -11.60 1.98
C ASP A 13 1.56 -10.91 2.27
N THR A 14 0.84 -10.45 1.25
CA THR A 14 -0.46 -9.79 1.41
C THR A 14 -1.62 -10.63 0.88
N VAL A 15 -1.39 -11.81 0.28
CA VAL A 15 -2.44 -12.63 -0.37
C VAL A 15 -3.62 -12.96 0.56
N SER A 16 -3.35 -13.20 1.85
CA SER A 16 -4.38 -13.54 2.86
C SER A 16 -4.55 -12.44 3.92
N TYR A 17 -4.08 -11.22 3.64
CA TYR A 17 -4.15 -10.10 4.57
C TYR A 17 -5.48 -9.35 4.42
N TRP A 18 -6.09 -8.88 5.50
CA TRP A 18 -7.39 -8.20 5.40
C TRP A 18 -7.34 -6.90 4.57
N ALA A 19 -6.17 -6.27 4.49
CA ALA A 19 -5.96 -5.01 3.79
C ALA A 19 -5.38 -5.16 2.36
N THR A 20 -5.36 -6.36 1.77
CA THR A 20 -4.78 -6.60 0.43
C THR A 20 -5.25 -5.58 -0.60
N GLY A 21 -6.56 -5.36 -0.68
CA GLY A 21 -7.13 -4.42 -1.65
C GLY A 21 -6.68 -2.97 -1.43
N CYS A 22 -6.53 -2.54 -0.18
CA CYS A 22 -6.02 -1.21 0.15
C CYS A 22 -4.53 -1.09 -0.22
N ILE A 23 -3.75 -2.12 0.08
CA ILE A 23 -2.31 -2.17 -0.23
C ILE A 23 -2.09 -2.12 -1.74
N ASP A 24 -2.84 -2.91 -2.50
CA ASP A 24 -2.76 -2.92 -3.96
C ASP A 24 -3.19 -1.58 -4.56
N GLY A 25 -4.24 -0.96 -4.03
CA GLY A 25 -4.67 0.38 -4.44
C GLY A 25 -3.56 1.43 -4.23
N MET A 26 -2.95 1.44 -3.04
CA MET A 26 -1.83 2.36 -2.74
C MET A 26 -0.60 2.09 -3.62
N ALA A 27 -0.31 0.82 -3.90
CA ALA A 27 0.80 0.44 -4.78
C ALA A 27 0.56 0.85 -6.23
N ALA A 28 -0.67 0.66 -6.74
CA ALA A 28 -1.08 1.06 -8.08
C ALA A 28 -1.00 2.58 -8.27
N GLN A 29 -1.30 3.36 -7.22
CA GLN A 29 -1.14 4.82 -7.21
C GLN A 29 0.31 5.28 -7.01
N GLY A 30 1.27 4.37 -6.81
CA GLY A 30 2.67 4.69 -6.56
C GLY A 30 2.93 5.37 -5.20
N LEU A 31 1.96 5.31 -4.29
CA LEU A 31 2.06 5.88 -2.95
C LEU A 31 3.06 5.10 -2.12
N MET A 32 2.97 3.76 -2.17
CA MET A 32 3.87 2.83 -1.51
C MET A 32 4.49 1.85 -2.50
N ARG A 33 5.70 1.39 -2.18
CA ARG A 33 6.39 0.32 -2.90
C ARG A 33 6.82 -0.72 -1.87
N GLY A 34 6.69 -1.98 -2.23
CA GLY A 34 7.25 -3.06 -1.42
C GLY A 34 8.77 -3.11 -1.51
N TYR A 35 9.33 -4.13 -0.89
CA TYR A 35 10.76 -4.38 -0.82
C TYR A 35 11.24 -5.14 -2.06
N PRO A 36 12.55 -5.12 -2.36
CA PRO A 36 13.13 -5.85 -3.50
C PRO A 36 12.90 -7.37 -3.45
N ASP A 37 12.61 -7.92 -2.27
CA ASP A 37 12.27 -9.34 -2.06
C ASP A 37 10.83 -9.70 -2.47
N GLY A 38 10.04 -8.72 -2.92
CA GLY A 38 8.64 -8.91 -3.34
C GLY A 38 7.63 -8.91 -2.19
N THR A 39 8.02 -8.44 -1.00
CA THR A 39 7.15 -8.31 0.18
C THR A 39 6.69 -6.87 0.41
N PHE A 40 5.57 -6.69 1.12
CA PHE A 40 5.07 -5.40 1.60
C PHE A 40 5.35 -5.18 3.09
N ARG A 41 5.41 -6.26 3.86
CA ARG A 41 5.52 -6.32 5.33
C ARG A 41 4.37 -5.59 6.03
N PRO A 42 3.12 -6.03 5.87
CA PRO A 42 1.94 -5.32 6.38
C PRO A 42 1.88 -5.19 7.91
N GLY A 43 2.57 -6.06 8.65
CA GLY A 43 2.72 -5.97 10.11
C GLY A 43 3.98 -5.24 10.57
N GLY A 44 4.76 -4.68 9.64
CA GLY A 44 5.97 -3.92 9.95
C GLY A 44 5.66 -2.57 10.60
N THR A 45 6.63 -2.03 11.34
CA THR A 45 6.56 -0.68 11.87
C THR A 45 6.88 0.33 10.78
N LEU A 46 6.11 1.42 10.73
CA LEU A 46 6.34 2.55 9.85
C LEU A 46 6.92 3.71 10.68
N THR A 47 8.01 4.32 10.21
CA THR A 47 8.58 5.49 10.89
C THR A 47 7.71 6.73 10.67
N ARG A 48 7.82 7.72 11.56
CA ARG A 48 7.11 9.01 11.42
C ARG A 48 7.48 9.73 10.12
N ALA A 49 8.73 9.62 9.68
CA ALA A 49 9.20 10.25 8.45
C ALA A 49 8.58 9.59 7.20
N GLU A 50 8.51 8.25 7.17
CA GLU A 50 7.86 7.52 6.07
C GLU A 50 6.35 7.79 6.03
N PHE A 51 5.70 7.83 7.20
CA PHE A 51 4.29 8.21 7.27
C PHE A 51 4.04 9.63 6.76
N ALA A 52 4.87 10.60 7.15
CA ALA A 52 4.74 11.97 6.67
C ALA A 52 4.95 12.06 5.14
N ALA A 53 5.97 11.38 4.61
CA ALA A 53 6.22 11.30 3.17
C ALA A 53 5.02 10.68 2.42
N LEU A 54 4.40 9.63 2.99
CA LEU A 54 3.18 9.04 2.42
C LEU A 54 2.04 10.06 2.35
N MET A 55 1.80 10.82 3.43
CA MET A 55 0.73 11.82 3.46
C MET A 55 0.95 12.92 2.43
N VAL A 56 2.19 13.41 2.28
CA VAL A 56 2.53 14.41 1.26
C VAL A 56 2.27 13.88 -0.16
N LYS A 57 2.60 12.62 -0.42
CA LYS A 57 2.35 11.99 -1.73
C LYS A 57 0.87 11.71 -1.97
N ALA A 58 0.11 11.36 -0.94
CA ALA A 58 -1.31 11.10 -1.02
C ALA A 58 -2.14 12.38 -1.21
N TYR A 59 -1.69 13.50 -0.65
CA TYR A 59 -2.39 14.78 -0.69
C TYR A 59 -1.48 15.91 -1.22
N PRO A 60 -1.05 15.84 -2.50
CA PRO A 60 -0.13 16.82 -3.07
C PRO A 60 -0.70 18.23 -3.15
N ASN A 61 -2.03 18.37 -3.07
CA ASN A 61 -2.75 19.65 -3.18
C ASN A 61 -3.51 19.99 -1.89
N ALA A 62 -3.02 19.54 -0.73
CA ALA A 62 -3.59 19.98 0.54
C ALA A 62 -3.48 21.52 0.65
N PRO A 63 -4.57 22.23 1.05
CA PRO A 63 -4.60 23.69 1.13
C PRO A 63 -3.65 24.26 2.19
#